data_AF-A0A534PXX2-F1
#
_entry.id   AF-A0A534PXX2-F1
#
_cell.length_a   1.000
_cell.length_b   1.000
_cell.length_c   1.000
_cell.angle_alpha   90.00
_cell.angle_beta   90.00
_cell.angle_gamma   90.00
#
_symmetry.space_group_name_H-M   'P 1'
#
loop_
_entity.id
_entity.type
_entity.pdbx_description
1 polymer ?
#
loop_
_entity_poly.entity_id
_entity_poly.type
_entity_poly.pdbx_seq_one_letter_code
_entity_poly.pdbx_strand_id
1 'polypeptide(L)' 'MPEDEQCEERYTPRSPEQTLLHRVVREQLEPFLARARARERPAPYFVEQELRAFLRCGILAHGFLRLHCD' A
#
# COMPACT_ATOMS: atom_id res chain seq x y z
N MET A 1 33.86 5.20 -30.59
CA MET A 1 33.19 4.34 -29.60
C MET A 1 32.21 5.26 -28.88
N PRO A 2 30.90 5.23 -29.16
CA PRO A 2 29.98 6.10 -28.46
C PRO A 2 29.83 5.56 -27.03
N GLU A 3 30.02 6.48 -26.11
CA GLU A 3 30.04 6.30 -24.67
C GLU A 3 28.64 5.91 -24.19
N ASP A 4 28.58 4.81 -23.45
CA ASP A 4 27.62 4.51 -22.38
C ASP A 4 26.22 5.12 -22.56
N GLU A 5 25.35 4.34 -23.20
CA GLU A 5 23.90 4.53 -23.19
C GLU A 5 23.39 4.35 -21.75
N GLN A 6 23.52 5.42 -20.97
CA GLN A 6 23.04 5.53 -19.61
C GLN A 6 21.52 5.45 -19.65
N CYS A 7 20.94 4.43 -19.01
CA CYS A 7 19.51 4.36 -18.75
C CYS A 7 19.09 5.50 -17.80
N GLU A 8 18.89 6.72 -18.32
CA GLU A 8 18.22 7.84 -17.63
C GLU A 8 16.70 7.57 -17.45
N GLU A 9 16.30 6.37 -17.01
CA GLU A 9 14.91 6.16 -16.59
C GLU A 9 14.71 6.84 -15.23
N ARG A 10 14.24 8.10 -15.28
CA ARG A 10 13.80 8.84 -14.08
C ARG A 10 12.86 7.97 -13.27
N TYR A 11 13.22 7.72 -12.00
CA TYR A 11 12.37 6.99 -11.09
C TYR A 11 10.99 7.64 -11.01
N THR A 12 9.97 6.88 -11.39
CA THR A 12 8.57 7.26 -11.23
C THR A 12 8.04 6.63 -9.95
N PRO A 13 7.57 7.43 -8.97
CA PRO A 13 6.99 6.89 -7.74
C PRO A 13 5.81 5.95 -8.04
N ARG A 14 5.72 4.87 -7.27
CA ARG A 14 4.55 3.98 -7.32
C ARG A 14 3.33 4.69 -6.72
N SER A 15 2.15 4.40 -7.26
CA SER A 15 0.85 4.90 -6.78
C SER A 15 -0.01 3.77 -6.23
N PRO A 16 0.32 3.19 -5.06
CA PRO A 16 -0.40 2.05 -4.50
C PRO A 16 -1.89 2.36 -4.24
N GLU A 17 -2.24 3.61 -3.96
CA GLU A 17 -3.61 4.11 -3.76
C GLU A 17 -4.50 3.99 -5.01
N GLN A 18 -3.89 3.84 -6.20
CA GLN A 18 -4.58 3.66 -7.47
C GLN A 18 -4.73 2.19 -7.87
N THR A 19 -4.16 1.27 -7.10
CA THR A 19 -4.23 -0.18 -7.40
C THR A 19 -5.61 -0.76 -7.10
N LEU A 20 -5.94 -1.86 -7.77
CA LEU A 20 -7.17 -2.61 -7.52
C LEU A 20 -7.26 -3.09 -6.07
N LEU A 21 -6.16 -3.59 -5.50
CA LEU A 21 -6.14 -4.08 -4.12
C LEU A 21 -6.47 -2.96 -3.13
N HIS A 22 -5.90 -1.75 -3.30
CA HIS A 22 -6.22 -0.61 -2.45
C HIS A 22 -7.69 -0.25 -2.52
N ARG A 23 -8.26 -0.20 -3.73
CA ARG A 23 -9.69 0.04 -3.94
C ARG A 23 -10.55 -1.01 -3.22
N VAL A 24 -10.28 -2.29 -3.43
CA VAL A 24 -11.05 -3.38 -2.82
C VAL A 24 -10.97 -3.34 -1.30
N VAL A 25 -9.77 -3.15 -0.72
CA VAL A 25 -9.63 -3.05 0.73
C VAL A 25 -10.38 -1.84 1.25
N ARG A 26 -10.28 -0.68 0.60
CA ARG A 26 -10.98 0.55 1.01
C ARG A 26 -12.50 0.35 1.04
N GLU A 27 -13.04 -0.32 0.02
CA GLU A 27 -14.48 -0.54 -0.12
C GLU A 27 -15.01 -1.68 0.78
N GLN A 28 -14.19 -2.70 1.04
CA GLN A 28 -14.65 -3.93 1.69
C GLN A 28 -14.13 -4.11 3.13
N LEU A 29 -13.29 -3.22 3.65
CA LEU A 29 -12.72 -3.34 5.00
C LEU A 29 -13.81 -3.44 6.07
N GLU A 30 -14.73 -2.48 6.14
CA GLU A 30 -15.76 -2.49 7.19
C GLU A 30 -16.72 -3.70 7.07
N PRO A 31 -17.24 -4.05 5.86
CA PRO A 31 -17.99 -5.29 5.67
C PRO A 31 -17.22 -6.56 6.05
N PHE A 32 -15.90 -6.59 5.80
CA PHE A 32 -15.04 -7.70 6.20
C PHE A 32 -14.91 -7.80 7.72
N LEU A 33 -14.65 -6.69 8.41
CA LEU A 33 -14.49 -6.65 9.87
C LEU A 33 -15.78 -7.04 10.59
N ALA A 34 -16.94 -6.57 10.10
CA ALA A 34 -18.24 -6.98 10.65
C ALA A 34 -18.44 -8.50 10.57
N ARG A 35 -18.16 -9.10 9.40
CA ARG A 35 -18.22 -10.56 9.22
C ARG A 35 -17.18 -11.29 10.05
N ALA A 36 -15.97 -10.75 10.19
CA ALA A 36 -14.90 -11.38 10.96
C ALA A 36 -15.22 -11.43 12.45
N ARG A 37 -15.85 -10.39 13.01
CA ARG A 37 -16.28 -10.35 14.42
C ARG A 37 -17.43 -11.31 14.73
N ALA A 38 -18.25 -11.64 13.75
CA ALA A 38 -19.37 -12.58 13.91
C ALA A 38 -18.97 -14.06 13.86
N ARG A 39 -17.70 -14.38 13.55
CA ARG A 39 -17.21 -15.77 13.51
C ARG A 39 -16.92 -16.28 14.91
N GLU A 40 -17.10 -17.59 15.11
CA GLU A 40 -16.68 -18.30 16.33
C GLU A 40 -15.21 -18.06 16.68
N ARG A 41 -14.37 -17.92 15.65
CA ARG A 41 -12.98 -17.51 15.78
C ARG A 41 -12.75 -16.17 15.06
N PRO A 42 -12.72 -15.04 15.78
CA PRO A 42 -12.51 -13.74 15.17
C PRO A 42 -11.11 -13.61 14.58
N ALA A 43 -10.95 -12.70 13.62
CA ALA A 43 -9.64 -12.35 13.10
C ALA A 43 -8.76 -11.74 14.22
N PRO A 44 -7.46 -12.04 14.26
CA PRO A 44 -6.54 -11.37 15.18
C PRO A 44 -6.57 -9.86 15.01
N TYR A 45 -6.38 -9.13 16.10
CA TYR A 45 -6.40 -7.66 16.10
C TYR A 45 -5.42 -7.05 15.09
N PHE A 46 -4.25 -7.65 14.89
CA PHE A 46 -3.26 -7.14 13.94
C PHE A 46 -3.79 -7.09 12.50
N VAL A 47 -4.74 -7.96 12.12
CA VAL A 47 -5.27 -7.97 10.75
C VAL A 47 -6.02 -6.68 10.46
N GLU A 48 -6.82 -6.18 11.40
CA GLU A 48 -7.49 -4.89 11.26
C GLU A 48 -6.48 -3.74 11.19
N GLN A 49 -5.48 -3.77 12.07
CA GLN A 49 -4.43 -2.75 12.13
C GLN A 49 -3.63 -2.66 10.81
N GLU A 50 -3.22 -3.81 10.27
CA GLU A 50 -2.45 -3.88 9.03
C GLU A 50 -3.28 -3.44 7.82
N LEU A 51 -4.57 -3.83 7.74
CA LEU A 51 -5.43 -3.37 6.64
C LEU A 51 -5.68 -1.85 6.70
N ARG A 52 -5.86 -1.29 7.90
CA ARG A 52 -5.96 0.17 8.09
C ARG A 52 -4.63 0.87 7.77
N ALA A 53 -3.50 0.27 8.12
CA ALA A 53 -2.17 0.80 7.78
C ALA A 53 -1.91 0.76 6.27
N PHE A 54 -2.30 -0.32 5.60
CA PHE A 54 -2.19 -0.49 4.15
C PHE A 54 -2.93 0.62 3.39
N LEU A 55 -4.11 1.04 3.85
CA LEU A 55 -4.87 2.13 3.23
C LEU A 55 -4.15 3.49 3.26
N ARG A 56 -3.18 3.66 4.16
CA ARG A 56 -2.33 4.87 4.23
C ARG A 56 -1.18 4.85 3.22
N CYS A 57 -0.87 3.69 2.63
CA CYS A 57 0.22 3.54 1.67
C CYS A 57 -0.02 4.41 0.42
N GLY A 58 1.03 5.07 -0.07
CA GLY A 58 0.95 6.01 -1.22
C GLY A 58 0.54 7.43 -0.87
N ILE A 59 0.02 7.66 0.33
CA ILE A 59 -0.38 9.00 0.78
C ILE A 59 0.77 9.61 1.58
N LEU A 60 1.48 10.57 0.97
CA LEU A 60 2.67 11.20 1.56
C LEU A 60 2.41 11.88 2.92
N ALA A 61 1.17 12.30 3.19
CA ALA A 61 0.77 12.88 4.48
C ALA A 61 0.89 11.89 5.67
N HIS A 62 0.98 10.58 5.41
CA HIS A 62 1.18 9.56 6.44
C HIS A 62 2.65 9.15 6.65
N GLY A 63 3.58 9.80 5.95
CA GLY A 63 5.03 9.57 6.06
C GLY A 63 5.64 9.05 4.76
N PHE A 64 6.88 9.45 4.49
CA PHE A 64 7.64 9.00 3.31
C PHE A 64 9.15 9.01 3.60
N LEU A 65 9.90 8.24 2.80
CA LEU A 65 11.36 8.17 2.83
C LEU A 65 11.90 8.50 1.44
N ARG A 66 12.96 9.31 1.36
CA ARG A 66 13.71 9.58 0.13
C ARG A 66 15.05 8.87 0.21
N LEU A 67 15.35 8.07 -0.80
CA LEU A 67 16.61 7.35 -0.95
C LEU A 67 17.26 7.78 -2.26
N HIS A 68 18.59 7.78 -2.26
CA HIS A 68 19.43 8.04 -3.42
C HIS A 68 20.40 6.87 -3.56
N CYS A 69 20.65 6.42 -4.79
CA CYS A 69 21.73 5.48 -5.09
C CYS A 69 22.78 6.24 -5.90
N ASP A 70 24.05 6.04 -5.56
CA ASP A 70 25.20 6.59 -6.29
C ASP A 70 25.58 5.69 -7.47
#